data_AF-A0A9D0Y434-F1
#
_entry.id   AF-A0A9D0Y434-F1
#
_cell.length_a   1.000
_cell.length_b   1.000
_cell.length_c   1.000
_cell.angle_alpha   90.00
_cell.angle_beta   90.00
_cell.angle_gamma   90.00
#
_symmetry.space_group_name_H-M   'P 1'
#
loop_
_entity.id
_entity.type
_entity.pdbx_description
1 polymer ?
#
loop_
_entity_poly.entity_id
_entity_poly.type
_entity_poly.pdbx_seq_one_letter_code
_entity_poly.pdbx_strand_id
1 'polypeptide(L)'
;MTVGKRSDNPYVNFYLDFCAQGKPAYVEINYISLKEAINIIVDSGGVPILAHPGNNIKEDKQLLESIIKQGIEGLEVYSSYHNKTQVDFYKEIALEKNLLSTCGSDFHGKTKPSIDIGSSDCQGNEDIIIEGLLSAR
;
A
#
# COMPACT_ATOMS: atom_id res chain seq x y z
N MET A 1 -2.17 28.55 17.69
CA MET A 1 -2.18 28.11 16.28
C MET A 1 -0.75 28.13 15.79
N THR A 2 -0.22 27.00 15.34
CA THR A 2 1.08 26.95 14.64
C THR A 2 0.95 27.76 13.35
N VAL A 3 1.82 28.74 13.15
CA VAL A 3 1.85 29.59 11.96
C VAL A 3 3.14 29.31 11.18
N GLY A 4 3.04 29.13 9.86
CA GLY A 4 4.20 28.92 8.99
C GLY A 4 3.89 28.11 7.73
N LYS A 5 4.80 28.10 6.76
CA LYS A 5 4.61 27.40 5.46
C LYS A 5 4.43 25.88 5.57
N ARG A 6 4.68 25.28 6.75
CA ARG A 6 4.66 23.84 7.03
C ARG A 6 3.71 23.48 8.19
N SER A 7 2.85 24.41 8.61
CA SER A 7 1.95 24.23 9.75
C SER A 7 0.66 23.47 9.42
N ASP A 8 0.43 23.17 8.15
CA ASP A 8 -0.69 22.40 7.61
C ASP A 8 -0.61 20.91 7.96
N ASN A 9 0.60 20.33 7.99
CA ASN A 9 0.82 18.96 8.46
C ASN A 9 2.07 18.85 9.38
N PRO A 10 2.00 19.38 10.61
CA PRO A 10 3.17 19.50 11.48
C PRO A 10 3.75 18.13 11.90
N TYR A 11 2.92 17.10 12.07
CA TYR A 11 3.38 15.77 12.48
C TYR A 11 4.14 15.05 11.36
N VAL A 12 3.62 15.08 10.13
CA VAL A 12 4.34 14.51 8.97
C VAL A 12 5.63 15.28 8.72
N ASN A 13 5.60 16.61 8.79
CA ASN A 13 6.79 17.42 8.62
C ASN A 13 7.85 17.14 9.69
N PHE A 14 7.46 16.99 10.96
CA PHE A 14 8.37 16.57 12.03
C PHE A 14 9.00 15.20 11.74
N TYR A 15 8.21 14.21 11.34
CA TYR A 15 8.71 12.90 10.95
C TYR A 15 9.72 13.00 9.80
N LEU A 16 9.40 13.74 8.74
CA LEU A 16 10.28 13.89 7.57
C LEU A 16 11.57 14.66 7.88
N ASP A 17 11.55 15.58 8.85
CA ASP A 17 12.70 16.41 9.18
C ASP A 17 13.64 15.73 10.19
N PHE A 18 13.12 14.86 11.06
CA PHE A 18 13.90 14.26 12.15
C PHE A 18 14.00 12.74 12.10
N CYS A 19 12.94 12.02 11.74
CA CYS A 19 12.85 10.57 11.94
C CYS A 19 12.99 9.74 10.66
N ALA A 20 12.77 10.34 9.49
CA ALA A 20 12.91 9.65 8.21
C ALA A 20 14.36 9.20 7.95
N GLN A 21 14.55 8.24 7.03
CA GLN A 21 15.89 7.73 6.70
C GLN A 21 16.87 8.86 6.36
N GLY A 22 18.05 8.83 6.98
CA GLY A 22 19.08 9.86 6.82
C GLY A 22 18.86 11.14 7.63
N LYS A 23 17.87 11.18 8.53
CA LYS A 23 17.58 12.33 9.41
C LYS A 23 18.16 12.14 10.82
N PRO A 24 18.32 13.22 11.62
CA PRO A 24 19.07 13.19 12.88
C PRO A 24 18.60 12.20 13.94
N ALA A 25 17.33 11.82 13.93
CA ALA A 25 16.72 10.88 14.86
C ALA A 25 16.28 9.57 14.17
N TYR A 26 16.80 9.26 12.98
CA TYR A 26 16.60 7.96 12.36
C TYR A 26 17.33 6.88 13.17
N VAL A 27 16.58 5.85 13.55
CA VAL A 27 17.14 4.61 14.08
C VAL A 27 16.84 3.53 13.07
N GLU A 28 17.87 2.79 12.66
CA GLU A 28 17.70 1.70 11.71
C GLU A 28 16.79 0.61 12.29
N ILE A 29 15.80 0.22 11.49
CA ILE A 29 14.87 -0.86 11.82
C ILE A 29 15.23 -2.04 10.92
N ASN A 30 15.58 -3.16 11.54
CA ASN A 30 15.76 -4.42 10.84
C ASN A 30 14.39 -5.06 10.63
N TYR A 31 13.86 -4.93 9.42
CA TYR A 31 12.64 -5.61 9.01
C TYR A 31 12.95 -7.06 8.63
N ILE A 32 11.96 -7.94 8.81
CA ILE A 32 11.99 -9.26 8.19
C ILE A 32 12.02 -9.13 6.66
N SER A 33 12.55 -10.13 5.99
CA SER A 33 12.52 -10.19 4.54
C SER A 33 11.09 -10.28 4.02
N LEU A 34 10.88 -9.86 2.77
CA LEU A 34 9.59 -10.01 2.10
C LEU A 34 9.13 -11.48 2.09
N LYS A 35 10.05 -12.42 1.87
CA LYS A 35 9.72 -13.84 1.85
C LYS A 35 9.26 -14.34 3.22
N GLU A 36 9.89 -13.90 4.30
CA GLU A 36 9.44 -14.21 5.67
C GLU A 36 8.06 -13.61 5.95
N ALA A 37 7.81 -12.36 5.56
CA ALA A 37 6.49 -11.74 5.73
C ALA A 37 5.39 -12.50 4.98
N ILE A 38 5.65 -12.90 3.73
CA ILE A 38 4.74 -13.73 2.93
C ILE A 38 4.45 -15.05 3.64
N ASN A 39 5.49 -15.75 4.09
CA ASN A 39 5.33 -17.04 4.75
C ASN A 39 4.48 -16.91 6.03
N ILE A 40 4.71 -15.89 6.87
CA ILE A 40 3.92 -15.65 8.08
C ILE A 40 2.43 -15.47 7.75
N ILE A 41 2.12 -14.67 6.72
CA ILE A 41 0.74 -14.43 6.29
C ILE A 41 0.11 -15.75 5.81
N VAL A 42 0.83 -16.49 4.97
CA VAL A 42 0.36 -17.74 4.39
C VAL A 42 0.13 -18.82 5.45
N ASP A 43 1.09 -19.01 6.36
CA ASP A 43 1.04 -19.99 7.44
C ASP A 43 -0.07 -19.68 8.46
N SER A 44 -0.48 -18.40 8.54
CA SER A 44 -1.63 -17.96 9.34
C SER A 44 -2.98 -18.13 8.62
N GLY A 45 -2.98 -18.67 7.40
CA GLY A 45 -4.18 -18.80 6.57
C GLY A 45 -4.67 -17.47 5.99
N GLY A 46 -3.84 -16.44 5.93
CA GLY A 46 -4.16 -15.15 5.33
C GLY A 46 -3.53 -14.96 3.95
N VAL A 47 -4.01 -14.00 3.18
CA VAL A 47 -3.55 -13.73 1.80
C VAL A 47 -2.50 -12.61 1.78
N PRO A 48 -1.28 -12.84 1.23
CA PRO A 48 -0.25 -11.81 1.15
C PRO A 48 -0.54 -10.80 0.03
N ILE A 49 -0.93 -9.58 0.41
CA ILE A 49 -1.25 -8.48 -0.50
C ILE A 49 -0.18 -7.39 -0.41
N LEU A 50 0.32 -6.92 -1.56
CA LEU A 50 1.22 -5.76 -1.61
C LEU A 50 0.41 -4.46 -1.48
N ALA A 51 0.58 -3.76 -0.36
CA ALA A 51 -0.11 -2.51 -0.06
C ALA A 51 0.46 -1.30 -0.84
N HIS A 52 -0.43 -0.42 -1.31
CA HIS A 52 -0.19 0.86 -1.98
C HIS A 52 1.13 0.94 -2.79
N PRO A 53 1.35 0.05 -3.78
CA PRO A 53 2.60 -0.03 -4.52
C PRO A 53 2.98 1.29 -5.23
N GLY A 54 2.03 2.16 -5.58
CA GLY A 54 2.29 3.46 -6.19
C GLY A 54 3.14 4.40 -5.33
N ASN A 55 3.14 4.23 -3.99
CA ASN A 55 3.96 5.04 -3.11
C ASN A 55 5.43 4.57 -3.05
N ASN A 56 5.66 3.26 -3.11
CA ASN A 56 6.98 2.67 -2.81
C ASN A 56 7.67 2.10 -4.05
N ILE A 57 6.91 1.48 -4.95
CA ILE A 57 7.39 0.78 -6.15
C ILE A 57 7.18 1.65 -7.40
N LYS A 58 6.10 2.45 -7.40
CA LYS A 58 5.65 3.20 -8.58
C LYS A 58 5.45 2.23 -9.77
N GLU A 59 5.52 2.73 -10.99
CA GLU A 59 5.33 1.94 -12.20
C GLU A 59 6.59 1.14 -12.61
N ASP A 60 7.50 0.83 -11.67
CA ASP A 60 8.67 -0.01 -11.90
C ASP A 60 8.26 -1.49 -12.04
N LYS A 61 7.99 -1.90 -13.29
CA LYS A 61 7.58 -3.27 -13.61
C LYS A 61 8.63 -4.31 -13.24
N GLN A 62 9.93 -4.01 -13.33
CA GLN A 62 10.98 -4.99 -13.02
C GLN A 62 11.02 -5.28 -11.52
N LEU A 63 10.98 -4.23 -10.70
CA LEU A 63 10.91 -4.37 -9.25
C LEU A 63 9.62 -5.10 -8.84
N LEU A 64 8.48 -4.69 -9.40
CA LEU A 64 7.20 -5.34 -9.12
C LEU A 64 7.21 -6.84 -9.48
N GLU A 65 7.75 -7.20 -10.65
CA GLU A 65 7.89 -8.62 -11.04
C GLU A 65 8.79 -9.40 -10.09
N SER A 66 9.86 -8.79 -9.57
CA SER A 66 10.73 -9.42 -8.58
C SER A 66 10.00 -9.70 -7.26
N ILE A 67 9.09 -8.82 -6.85
CA ILE A 67 8.24 -8.98 -5.66
C ILE A 67 7.19 -10.06 -5.90
N ILE A 68 6.51 -10.03 -7.04
CA ILE A 68 5.51 -11.04 -7.44
C ILE A 68 6.12 -12.44 -7.40
N LYS A 69 7.34 -12.61 -7.94
CA LYS A 69 8.07 -13.88 -7.91
C LYS A 69 8.36 -14.43 -6.51
N GLN A 70 8.31 -13.61 -5.46
CA GLN A 70 8.48 -14.08 -4.08
C GLN A 70 7.21 -14.73 -3.51
N GLY A 71 6.06 -14.54 -4.15
CA GLY A 71 4.81 -15.22 -3.83
C GLY A 71 3.76 -14.37 -3.13
N ILE A 72 3.67 -13.07 -3.44
CA ILE A 72 2.46 -12.32 -3.12
C ILE A 72 1.30 -12.83 -3.98
N GLU A 73 0.08 -12.73 -3.46
CA GLU A 73 -1.13 -13.26 -4.10
C GLU A 73 -2.11 -12.15 -4.52
N GLY A 74 -1.81 -10.90 -4.17
CA GLY A 74 -2.60 -9.77 -4.61
C GLY A 74 -1.89 -8.42 -4.51
N LEU A 75 -2.54 -7.42 -5.09
CA LEU A 75 -2.11 -6.02 -5.09
C LEU A 75 -3.25 -5.14 -4.55
N GLU A 76 -2.91 -4.15 -3.73
CA GLU A 76 -3.83 -3.04 -3.47
C GLU A 76 -3.87 -2.14 -4.71
N VAL A 77 -4.85 -2.37 -5.57
CA VAL A 77 -5.03 -1.66 -6.83
C VAL A 77 -5.64 -0.29 -6.58
N TYR A 78 -6.63 -0.21 -5.70
CA TYR A 78 -7.38 1.01 -5.41
C TYR A 78 -6.94 1.60 -4.06
N SER A 79 -6.09 2.62 -4.13
CA SER A 79 -5.48 3.24 -2.95
C SER A 79 -5.57 4.76 -3.04
N SER A 80 -5.61 5.45 -1.90
CA SER A 80 -5.57 6.93 -1.83
C SER A 80 -4.30 7.52 -2.44
N TYR A 81 -3.25 6.72 -2.60
CA TYR A 81 -1.99 7.14 -3.22
C TYR A 81 -1.96 6.97 -4.73
N HIS A 82 -2.96 6.31 -5.32
CA HIS A 82 -2.95 6.00 -6.74
C HIS A 82 -3.76 7.01 -7.53
N ASN A 83 -3.14 7.57 -8.57
CA ASN A 83 -3.89 8.26 -9.61
C ASN A 83 -4.51 7.24 -10.58
N LYS A 84 -5.34 7.71 -11.52
CA LYS A 84 -6.02 6.85 -12.50
C LYS A 84 -5.04 5.97 -13.31
N THR A 85 -3.93 6.53 -13.77
CA THR A 85 -2.91 5.79 -14.54
C THR A 85 -2.28 4.67 -13.72
N GLN A 86 -2.04 4.91 -12.43
CA GLN A 86 -1.51 3.89 -11.51
C GLN A 86 -2.53 2.79 -11.25
N VAL A 87 -3.80 3.15 -11.03
CA VAL A 87 -4.89 2.17 -10.91
C VAL A 87 -4.93 1.28 -12.15
N ASP A 88 -4.95 1.87 -13.35
CA ASP A 88 -4.99 1.11 -14.61
C ASP A 88 -3.76 0.20 -14.77
N PHE A 89 -2.56 0.71 -14.46
CA PHE A 89 -1.31 -0.07 -14.48
C PHE A 89 -1.38 -1.30 -13.54
N TYR A 90 -1.79 -1.13 -12.29
CA TYR A 90 -1.85 -2.25 -11.35
C TYR A 90 -3.00 -3.22 -11.66
N LYS A 91 -4.13 -2.74 -12.22
CA LYS A 91 -5.21 -3.61 -12.74
C LYS A 91 -4.68 -4.54 -13.83
N GLU A 92 -3.96 -3.99 -14.81
CA GLU A 92 -3.38 -4.77 -15.90
C GLU A 92 -2.41 -5.83 -15.38
N ILE A 93 -1.50 -5.46 -14.48
CA ILE A 93 -0.56 -6.42 -13.88
C ILE A 93 -1.28 -7.49 -13.06
N ALA A 94 -2.27 -7.11 -12.25
CA ALA A 94 -3.03 -8.06 -11.45
C ALA A 94 -3.73 -9.10 -12.34
N LEU A 95 -4.34 -8.64 -13.44
CA LEU A 95 -4.97 -9.52 -14.42
C LEU A 95 -3.95 -10.41 -15.14
N GLU A 96 -2.86 -9.84 -15.66
CA GLU A 96 -1.80 -10.56 -16.38
C GLU A 96 -1.16 -11.68 -15.54
N LYS A 97 -1.02 -11.45 -14.23
CA LYS A 97 -0.33 -12.35 -13.31
C LYS A 97 -1.28 -13.20 -12.46
N ASN A 98 -2.59 -13.11 -12.70
CA ASN A 98 -3.64 -13.81 -11.94
C ASN A 98 -3.54 -13.53 -10.43
N LEU A 99 -3.35 -12.26 -10.07
CA LEU A 99 -3.30 -11.77 -8.69
C LEU A 99 -4.65 -11.17 -8.29
N LEU A 100 -5.00 -11.30 -7.02
CA LEU A 100 -6.16 -10.62 -6.47
C LEU A 100 -5.96 -9.10 -6.48
N SER A 101 -7.04 -8.37 -6.75
CA SER A 101 -7.08 -6.93 -6.59
C SER A 101 -7.75 -6.59 -5.26
N THR A 102 -7.23 -5.61 -4.53
CA THR A 102 -7.85 -5.10 -3.29
C THR A 102 -7.94 -3.57 -3.27
N CYS A 103 -8.64 -3.05 -2.28
CA CYS A 103 -8.79 -1.61 -2.04
C CYS A 103 -8.55 -1.26 -0.57
N GLY A 104 -8.07 -0.05 -0.32
CA GLY A 104 -7.85 0.44 1.04
C GLY A 104 -7.64 1.95 1.10
N SER A 105 -8.23 2.60 2.11
CA SER A 105 -8.17 4.07 2.26
C SER A 105 -6.83 4.54 2.81
N ASP A 106 -6.12 3.67 3.54
CA ASP A 106 -4.95 4.03 4.34
C ASP A 106 -5.21 5.25 5.24
N PHE A 107 -6.39 5.27 5.87
CA PHE A 107 -6.86 6.33 6.76
C PHE A 107 -6.01 6.45 8.03
N HIS A 108 -5.58 7.67 8.34
CA HIS A 108 -4.76 7.98 9.53
C HIS A 108 -5.32 9.15 10.35
N GLY A 109 -6.62 9.45 10.22
CA GLY A 109 -7.30 10.51 10.99
C GLY A 109 -6.65 11.87 10.81
N LYS A 110 -6.30 12.52 11.93
CA LYS A 110 -5.73 13.89 11.92
C LYS A 110 -4.42 14.01 11.13
N THR A 111 -3.71 12.91 10.90
CA THR A 111 -2.46 12.89 10.12
C THR A 111 -2.72 12.94 8.61
N LYS A 112 -3.89 12.47 8.16
CA LYS A 112 -4.39 12.54 6.78
C LYS A 112 -5.85 13.04 6.75
N PRO A 113 -6.09 14.33 7.02
CA PRO A 113 -7.44 14.85 7.20
C PRO A 113 -8.27 14.88 5.91
N SER A 114 -7.66 14.63 4.75
CA SER A 114 -8.34 14.59 3.44
C SER A 114 -8.80 13.19 3.03
N ILE A 115 -8.51 12.17 3.84
CA ILE A 115 -8.89 10.78 3.60
C ILE A 115 -9.90 10.42 4.67
N ASP A 116 -10.99 9.76 4.27
CA ASP A 116 -11.99 9.22 5.19
C ASP A 116 -11.91 7.70 5.21
N ILE A 117 -12.33 7.09 6.31
CA ILE A 117 -12.44 5.63 6.37
C ILE A 117 -13.44 5.15 5.32
N GLY A 118 -13.04 4.17 4.51
CA GLY A 118 -13.86 3.62 3.43
C GLY A 118 -13.91 4.48 2.16
N SER A 119 -13.13 5.55 2.04
CA SER A 119 -13.17 6.45 0.88
C SER A 119 -12.43 5.96 -0.37
N SER A 120 -12.10 4.67 -0.46
CA SER A 120 -11.41 4.12 -1.63
C SER A 120 -12.42 3.69 -2.68
N ASP A 121 -12.53 4.50 -3.74
CA ASP A 121 -13.33 4.16 -4.90
C ASP A 121 -12.70 2.97 -5.64
N CYS A 122 -13.30 1.79 -5.47
CA CYS A 122 -12.94 0.59 -6.20
C CYS A 122 -13.81 0.36 -7.44
N GLN A 123 -14.48 1.40 -7.93
CA GLN A 123 -15.22 1.43 -9.19
C GLN A 123 -16.32 0.35 -9.29
N GLY A 124 -17.00 0.07 -8.18
CA GLY A 124 -18.06 -0.95 -8.13
C GLY A 124 -17.55 -2.39 -8.08
N ASN A 125 -16.27 -2.62 -7.75
CA ASN A 125 -15.67 -3.96 -7.68
C ASN A 125 -15.65 -4.53 -6.25
N GLU A 126 -16.39 -3.94 -5.30
CA GLU A 126 -16.40 -4.35 -3.89
C GLU A 126 -16.68 -5.84 -3.74
N ASP A 127 -17.75 -6.33 -4.37
CA ASP A 127 -18.16 -7.74 -4.27
C ASP A 127 -17.10 -8.68 -4.85
N ILE A 128 -16.51 -8.34 -6.00
CA ILE A 128 -15.46 -9.14 -6.64
C ILE A 128 -14.22 -9.21 -5.75
N ILE A 129 -13.83 -8.10 -5.12
CA ILE A 129 -12.70 -8.04 -4.20
C ILE A 129 -12.97 -8.92 -2.98
N ILE A 130 -14.17 -8.78 -2.38
CA ILE A 130 -14.56 -9.54 -1.18
C ILE A 130 -14.64 -11.04 -1.49
N GLU A 131 -15.33 -11.43 -2.56
CA GLU A 131 -15.44 -12.83 -2.99
C GLU A 131 -14.08 -13.44 -3.31
N GLY A 132 -13.21 -12.70 -3.99
CA GLY A 132 -11.84 -13.14 -4.30
C GLY A 132 -11.03 -13.42 -3.05
N LEU A 133 -11.12 -12.56 -2.02
CA LEU A 133 -10.44 -12.77 -0.74
C LEU A 133 -11.05 -13.93 0.06
N LEU A 134 -12.38 -14.05 0.09
CA LEU A 134 -13.08 -15.14 0.79
C LEU A 134 -12.86 -16.52 0.14
N SER A 135 -12.59 -16.55 -1.16
CA SER A 135 -12.37 -17.79 -1.92
C SER A 135 -10.90 -18.22 -1.98
N ALA A 136 -9.98 -17.37 -1.52
CA ALA A 136 -8.55 -17.63 -1.61
C ALA A 136 -8.10 -18.76 -0.65
N ARG A 137 -8.82 -18.97 0.46
CA ARG A 137 -8.46 -19.89 1.56
C ARG A 137 -9.68 -20.34 2.34
#